data_AF-A0A971XK58-F1
#
_entry.id   AF-A0A971XK58-F1
#
_cell.length_a   1.000
_cell.length_b   1.000
_cell.length_c   1.000
_cell.angle_alpha   90.00
_cell.angle_beta   90.00
_cell.angle_gamma   90.00
#
_symmetry.space_group_name_H-M   'P 1'
#
loop_
_entity.id
_entity.type
_entity.pdbx_description
1 polymer ?
#
loop_
_entity_poly.entity_id
_entity_poly.type
_entity_poly.pdbx_seq_one_letter_code
_entity_poly.pdbx_strand_id
1 'polypeptide(L)'
;MEMNIETISAIALGIGLSASTGFRVFIPLLVAGIASRFGLLPLGESFEWMGSVPALISFGVAAVVEVLAYYIPLVDNLLDSIATPLSVGAGTLLMTSVFPAENEWIRWIMGFVVGGGAAATIQSGSAFTRLLSTGFTAGTGNPVVSTGEGVAATGFSVMSLFTPILVAVLLVILMILLLRFAYRRMVKRREKELT
;
A
#
# COMPACT_ATOMS: atom_id res chain seq x y z
N MET A 1 -0.10 21.10 17.00
CA MET A 1 -1.01 20.01 16.59
C MET A 1 -1.55 19.36 17.85
N GLU A 2 -2.78 19.70 18.24
CA GLU A 2 -3.44 19.01 19.34
C GLU A 2 -3.83 17.60 18.86
N MET A 3 -3.49 16.58 19.64
CA MET A 3 -3.70 15.19 19.26
C MET A 3 -5.11 14.76 19.68
N ASN A 4 -6.10 15.02 18.81
CA ASN A 4 -7.48 14.58 19.01
C ASN A 4 -7.77 13.25 18.26
N ILE A 5 -8.89 12.60 18.57
CA ILE A 5 -9.26 11.29 17.98
C ILE A 5 -9.41 11.38 16.45
N GLU A 6 -9.87 12.52 15.93
CA GLU A 6 -10.02 12.76 14.49
C GLU A 6 -8.66 12.75 13.78
N THR A 7 -7.66 13.45 14.33
CA THR A 7 -6.28 13.48 13.83
C THR A 7 -5.67 12.08 13.83
N ILE A 8 -5.85 11.34 14.92
CA ILE A 8 -5.36 9.95 15.03
C ILE A 8 -6.04 9.07 13.99
N SER A 9 -7.35 9.23 13.79
CA SER A 9 -8.12 8.45 12.82
C SER A 9 -7.71 8.76 11.38
N ALA A 10 -7.45 10.02 11.04
CA ALA A 10 -6.95 10.43 9.73
C ALA A 10 -5.55 9.86 9.43
N ILE A 11 -4.64 9.92 10.40
CA ILE A 11 -3.31 9.32 10.28
C ILE A 11 -3.41 7.79 10.13
N ALA A 12 -4.24 7.15 10.94
CA ALA A 12 -4.45 5.70 10.88
C ALA A 12 -5.08 5.27 9.54
N LEU A 13 -6.03 6.04 9.03
CA LEU A 13 -6.63 5.84 7.71
C LEU A 13 -5.57 5.98 6.60
N GLY A 14 -4.75 7.03 6.66
CA GLY A 14 -3.66 7.26 5.72
C GLY A 14 -2.64 6.12 5.74
N ILE A 15 -2.24 5.65 6.92
CA ILE A 15 -1.37 4.46 7.07
C ILE A 15 -2.03 3.23 6.46
N GLY A 16 -3.31 2.97 6.73
CA GLY A 16 -4.02 1.79 6.26
C GLY A 16 -4.16 1.75 4.74
N LEU A 17 -4.56 2.87 4.13
CA LEU A 17 -4.64 3.02 2.68
C LEU A 17 -3.25 2.93 2.03
N SER A 18 -2.22 3.55 2.62
CA SER A 18 -0.86 3.53 2.09
C SER A 18 -0.19 2.16 2.21
N ALA A 19 -0.32 1.47 3.34
CA ALA A 19 0.17 0.11 3.47
C ALA A 19 -0.54 -0.84 2.49
N SER A 20 -1.82 -0.59 2.20
CA SER A 20 -2.58 -1.36 1.21
C SER A 20 -1.99 -1.23 -0.20
N THR A 21 -1.36 -0.10 -0.55
CA THR A 21 -0.70 0.07 -1.87
C THR A 21 0.50 -0.85 -2.05
N GLY A 22 1.06 -1.39 -0.96
CA GLY A 22 2.12 -2.39 -1.02
C GLY A 22 1.65 -3.79 -1.40
N PHE A 23 0.35 -4.07 -1.31
CA PHE A 23 -0.22 -5.30 -1.85
C PHE A 23 -0.58 -5.12 -3.34
N ARG A 24 -1.26 -4.01 -3.64
CA ARG A 24 -1.71 -3.60 -4.98
C ARG A 24 -1.75 -2.09 -5.05
N VAL A 25 -1.13 -1.51 -6.06
CA VAL A 25 -0.94 -0.06 -6.16
C VAL A 25 -2.26 0.67 -6.42
N PHE A 26 -3.07 0.18 -7.36
CA PHE A 26 -4.19 0.94 -7.89
C PHE A 26 -5.52 0.67 -7.19
N ILE A 27 -5.68 -0.52 -6.59
CA ILE A 27 -6.89 -0.87 -5.83
C ILE A 27 -7.15 0.14 -4.67
N PRO A 28 -6.19 0.46 -3.81
CA PRO A 28 -6.40 1.43 -2.72
C PRO A 28 -6.66 2.85 -3.23
N LEU A 29 -6.02 3.26 -4.33
CA LEU A 29 -6.28 4.55 -4.98
C LEU A 29 -7.72 4.62 -5.50
N LEU A 30 -8.21 3.54 -6.13
CA LEU A 30 -9.59 3.44 -6.58
C LEU A 30 -10.57 3.48 -5.40
N VAL A 31 -10.30 2.72 -4.33
CA VAL A 31 -11.14 2.72 -3.11
C VAL A 31 -11.19 4.10 -2.48
N ALA A 32 -10.05 4.76 -2.32
CA ALA A 32 -9.97 6.12 -1.78
C ALA A 32 -10.70 7.15 -2.65
N GLY A 33 -10.52 7.08 -3.97
CA GLY A 33 -11.22 7.95 -4.92
C GLY A 33 -12.73 7.74 -4.87
N ILE A 34 -13.20 6.49 -4.87
CA ILE A 34 -14.64 6.17 -4.77
C ILE A 34 -15.20 6.71 -3.45
N ALA A 35 -14.49 6.47 -2.34
CA ALA A 35 -14.88 6.95 -1.02
C ALA A 35 -14.96 8.49 -0.99
N SER A 36 -13.99 9.18 -1.59
CA SER A 36 -13.98 10.63 -1.72
C SER A 36 -15.17 11.13 -2.53
N ARG A 37 -15.49 10.49 -3.66
CA ARG A 37 -16.64 10.87 -4.51
C ARG A 37 -17.98 10.74 -3.81
N PHE A 38 -18.13 9.75 -2.92
CA PHE A 38 -19.35 9.55 -2.13
C PHE A 38 -19.34 10.32 -0.80
N GLY A 39 -18.34 11.17 -0.54
CA GLY A 39 -18.24 11.97 0.69
C GLY A 39 -17.89 11.17 1.94
N LEU A 40 -17.46 9.91 1.80
CA LEU A 40 -17.01 9.05 2.90
C LEU A 40 -15.57 9.37 3.34
N LEU A 41 -14.77 9.93 2.44
CA LEU A 41 -13.37 10.28 2.70
C LEU A 41 -13.12 11.77 2.34
N PRO A 42 -13.08 12.67 3.33
CA PRO A 42 -12.67 14.05 3.06
C PRO A 42 -11.18 14.07 2.71
N LEU A 43 -10.87 14.55 1.51
CA LEU A 43 -9.50 14.79 1.06
C LEU A 43 -9.18 16.28 1.23
N GLY A 44 -7.91 16.62 1.41
CA GLY A 44 -7.52 18.04 1.35
C GLY A 44 -7.80 18.63 -0.03
N GLU A 45 -8.09 19.93 -0.09
CA GLU A 45 -8.58 20.63 -1.31
C GLU A 45 -7.77 20.29 -2.58
N SER A 46 -6.44 20.27 -2.50
CA SER A 46 -5.56 19.94 -3.64
C SER A 46 -5.66 18.49 -4.14
N PHE A 47 -6.38 17.61 -3.45
CA PHE A 47 -6.53 16.19 -3.75
C PHE A 47 -7.97 15.77 -4.08
N GLU A 48 -8.94 16.69 -4.08
CA GLU A 48 -10.33 16.39 -4.45
C GLU A 48 -10.48 15.81 -5.86
N TRP A 49 -9.54 16.11 -6.75
CA TRP A 49 -9.49 15.55 -8.10
C TRP A 49 -9.44 14.01 -8.10
N MET A 50 -8.96 13.36 -7.03
CA MET A 50 -8.95 11.90 -6.91
C MET A 50 -10.35 11.29 -6.90
N GLY A 51 -11.37 12.06 -6.46
CA GLY A 51 -12.78 11.69 -6.54
C GLY A 51 -13.46 12.02 -7.87
N SER A 52 -12.76 12.66 -8.81
CA SER A 52 -13.32 13.04 -10.11
C SER A 52 -13.57 11.82 -11.02
N VAL A 53 -14.56 11.91 -11.91
CA VAL A 53 -14.87 10.83 -12.87
C VAL A 53 -13.65 10.39 -13.69
N PRO A 54 -12.82 11.31 -14.25
CA PRO A 54 -11.62 10.91 -14.99
C PRO A 54 -10.60 10.14 -14.12
N ALA A 55 -10.40 10.57 -12.86
CA ALA A 55 -9.50 9.89 -11.95
C ALA A 55 -10.00 8.47 -11.61
N LEU A 56 -11.29 8.33 -11.33
CA LEU A 56 -11.90 7.02 -11.04
C LEU A 56 -11.83 6.05 -12.22
N ILE A 57 -12.08 6.53 -13.44
CA ILE A 57 -11.92 5.70 -14.65
C ILE A 57 -10.45 5.28 -14.78
N SER A 58 -9.51 6.20 -14.57
CA SER A 58 -8.08 5.91 -14.67
C SER A 58 -7.62 4.89 -13.63
N PHE A 59 -7.98 5.07 -12.36
CA PHE A 59 -7.68 4.12 -11.29
C PHE A 59 -8.40 2.79 -11.50
N GLY A 60 -9.63 2.80 -12.01
CA GLY A 60 -10.40 1.60 -12.31
C GLY A 60 -9.76 0.76 -13.41
N VAL A 61 -9.41 1.38 -14.53
CA VAL A 61 -8.69 0.71 -15.62
C VAL A 61 -7.34 0.20 -15.13
N ALA A 62 -6.58 1.03 -14.41
CA ALA A 62 -5.29 0.63 -13.88
C ALA A 62 -5.38 -0.53 -12.88
N ALA A 63 -6.39 -0.56 -12.01
CA ALA A 63 -6.65 -1.66 -11.08
C ALA A 63 -7.03 -2.96 -11.82
N VAL A 64 -7.86 -2.88 -12.86
CA VAL A 64 -8.21 -4.05 -13.68
C VAL A 64 -6.98 -4.58 -14.41
N VAL A 65 -6.20 -3.70 -15.05
CA VAL A 65 -4.95 -4.07 -15.73
C VAL A 65 -3.97 -4.69 -14.73
N GLU A 66 -3.81 -4.07 -13.56
CA GLU A 66 -2.98 -4.61 -12.47
C GLU A 66 -3.43 -6.01 -12.06
N VAL A 67 -4.72 -6.26 -11.83
CA VAL A 67 -5.22 -7.60 -11.48
C VAL A 67 -4.94 -8.60 -12.59
N LEU A 68 -5.30 -8.30 -13.83
CA LEU A 68 -5.17 -9.22 -14.97
C LEU A 68 -3.72 -9.53 -15.30
N ALA A 69 -2.84 -8.55 -15.20
CA ALA A 69 -1.47 -8.70 -15.65
C ALA A 69 -0.64 -9.65 -14.77
N TYR A 70 -1.00 -9.83 -13.49
CA TYR A 70 -0.37 -10.84 -12.64
C TYR A 70 -0.75 -12.29 -12.96
N TYR A 71 -1.70 -12.50 -13.88
CA TYR A 71 -2.00 -13.84 -14.41
C TYR A 71 -1.17 -14.16 -15.66
N ILE A 72 -0.38 -13.21 -16.19
CA ILE A 72 0.41 -13.38 -17.42
C ILE A 72 1.91 -13.31 -17.06
N PRO A 73 2.68 -14.42 -17.13
CA PRO A 73 4.07 -14.53 -16.66
C PRO A 73 5.14 -13.63 -17.33
N LEU A 74 4.77 -12.91 -18.39
CA LEU A 74 5.65 -11.91 -19.02
C LEU A 74 5.33 -10.50 -18.53
N VAL A 75 4.05 -10.23 -18.28
CA VAL A 75 3.56 -8.91 -17.90
C VAL A 75 3.75 -8.69 -16.40
N ASP A 76 3.65 -9.75 -15.59
CA ASP A 76 3.91 -9.73 -14.14
C ASP A 76 5.33 -9.26 -13.81
N ASN A 77 6.35 -9.73 -14.53
CA ASN A 77 7.76 -9.36 -14.32
C ASN A 77 8.03 -7.88 -14.65
N LEU A 78 7.40 -7.37 -15.72
CA LEU A 78 7.50 -5.95 -16.06
C LEU A 78 6.80 -5.09 -15.01
N LEU A 79 5.60 -5.50 -14.57
CA LEU A 79 4.88 -4.81 -13.52
C LEU A 79 5.63 -4.83 -12.20
N ASP A 80 6.25 -5.94 -11.81
CA ASP A 80 7.01 -6.04 -10.56
C ASP A 80 8.20 -5.07 -10.53
N SER A 81 8.81 -4.81 -11.69
CA SER A 81 9.91 -3.85 -11.81
C SER A 81 9.47 -2.41 -11.53
N ILE A 82 8.23 -2.06 -11.86
CA ILE A 82 7.69 -0.70 -11.66
C ILE A 82 6.78 -0.60 -10.43
N ALA A 83 6.26 -1.70 -9.92
CA ALA A 83 5.30 -1.73 -8.81
C ALA A 83 5.91 -1.16 -7.53
N THR A 84 7.20 -1.39 -7.28
CA THR A 84 7.87 -0.87 -6.09
C THR A 84 7.87 0.66 -6.01
N PRO A 85 8.44 1.40 -6.99
CA PRO A 85 8.40 2.87 -6.95
C PRO A 85 6.96 3.41 -7.04
N LEU A 86 6.08 2.73 -7.78
CA LEU A 86 4.70 3.18 -7.95
C LEU A 86 3.88 3.01 -6.65
N SER A 87 4.10 1.93 -5.91
CA SER A 87 3.50 1.67 -4.60
C SER A 87 3.90 2.74 -3.59
N VAL A 88 5.19 3.12 -3.55
CA VAL A 88 5.70 4.20 -2.71
C VAL A 88 5.07 5.54 -3.08
N GLY A 89 4.98 5.84 -4.38
CA GLY A 89 4.30 7.06 -4.87
C GLY A 89 2.83 7.10 -4.50
N ALA A 90 2.10 5.99 -4.69
CA ALA A 90 0.69 5.88 -4.36
C ALA A 90 0.44 5.97 -2.84
N GLY A 91 1.26 5.32 -2.02
CA GLY A 91 1.18 5.42 -0.57
C GLY A 91 1.52 6.84 -0.07
N THR A 92 2.52 7.48 -0.69
CA THR A 92 2.83 8.89 -0.41
C THR A 92 1.62 9.78 -0.71
N LEU A 93 1.03 9.63 -1.89
CA LEU A 93 -0.13 10.38 -2.33
C LEU A 93 -1.32 10.21 -1.37
N LEU A 94 -1.65 8.97 -1.02
CA LEU A 94 -2.77 8.66 -0.13
C LEU A 94 -2.58 9.27 1.25
N MET A 95 -1.40 9.10 1.86
CA MET A 95 -1.12 9.69 3.16
C MET A 95 -1.15 11.23 3.09
N THR A 96 -0.51 11.85 2.10
CA THR A 96 -0.55 13.32 1.93
C THR A 96 -1.97 13.84 1.74
N SER A 97 -2.84 13.10 1.04
CA SER A 97 -4.21 13.50 0.75
C SER A 97 -5.09 13.63 2.00
N VAL A 98 -4.80 12.85 3.06
CA VAL A 98 -5.57 12.80 4.31
C VAL A 98 -4.82 13.36 5.53
N PHE A 99 -3.52 13.66 5.40
CA PHE A 99 -2.72 14.09 6.53
C PHE A 99 -3.18 15.46 7.07
N PRO A 100 -3.54 15.57 8.36
CA PRO A 100 -4.09 16.78 8.94
C PRO A 100 -2.97 17.77 9.33
N ALA A 101 -2.36 18.40 8.33
CA ALA A 101 -1.40 19.49 8.55
C ALA A 101 -1.68 20.68 7.63
N GLU A 102 -1.57 21.88 8.19
CA GLU A 102 -1.75 23.13 7.43
C GLU A 102 -0.58 23.38 6.47
N ASN A 103 0.64 23.00 6.86
CA ASN A 103 1.83 23.19 6.05
C ASN A 103 1.97 22.08 5.00
N GLU A 104 1.95 22.46 3.73
CA GLU A 104 2.07 21.55 2.59
C GLU A 104 3.37 20.72 2.62
N TRP A 105 4.51 21.31 3.01
CA TRP A 105 5.77 20.58 3.13
C TRP A 105 5.68 19.45 4.16
N ILE A 106 5.02 19.71 5.29
CA ILE A 106 4.82 18.68 6.32
C ILE A 106 3.95 17.55 5.79
N ARG A 107 2.87 17.85 5.03
CA ARG A 107 2.02 16.82 4.42
C ARG A 107 2.77 15.92 3.45
N TRP A 108 3.66 16.48 2.62
CA TRP A 108 4.45 15.70 1.68
C TRP A 108 5.58 14.92 2.35
N ILE A 109 6.26 15.50 3.34
CA ILE A 109 7.28 14.80 4.14
C ILE A 109 6.66 13.63 4.88
N MET A 110 5.54 13.87 5.59
CA MET A 110 4.82 12.81 6.31
C MET A 110 4.20 11.80 5.34
N GLY A 111 3.70 12.26 4.21
CA GLY A 111 3.25 11.39 3.12
C GLY A 111 4.34 10.42 2.69
N PHE A 112 5.52 10.92 2.38
CA PHE A 112 6.62 10.11 1.89
C PHE A 112 7.17 9.17 2.98
N VAL A 113 7.42 9.71 4.17
CA VAL A 113 8.01 8.94 5.28
C VAL A 113 7.05 7.90 5.82
N VAL A 114 5.80 8.29 6.11
CA VAL A 114 4.82 7.40 6.73
C VAL A 114 4.07 6.60 5.67
N GLY A 115 3.48 7.26 4.67
CA GLY A 115 2.72 6.59 3.62
C GLY A 115 3.62 5.79 2.68
N GLY A 116 4.61 6.45 2.07
CA GLY A 116 5.58 5.80 1.20
C GLY A 116 6.39 4.70 1.91
N GLY A 117 6.80 4.94 3.17
CA GLY A 117 7.49 3.94 3.99
C GLY A 117 6.63 2.72 4.34
N ALA A 118 5.36 2.92 4.68
CA ALA A 118 4.42 1.82 4.92
C ALA A 118 4.20 0.99 3.65
N ALA A 119 3.97 1.66 2.51
CA ALA A 119 3.83 1.02 1.20
C ALA A 119 5.08 0.21 0.83
N ALA A 120 6.28 0.81 0.95
CA ALA A 120 7.55 0.16 0.67
C ALA A 120 7.76 -1.12 1.49
N THR A 121 7.39 -1.09 2.77
CA THR A 121 7.62 -2.23 3.66
C THR A 121 6.70 -3.40 3.29
N ILE A 122 5.42 -3.14 3.03
CA ILE A 122 4.48 -4.17 2.59
C ILE A 122 4.87 -4.70 1.20
N GLN A 123 5.19 -3.82 0.26
CA GLN A 123 5.60 -4.18 -1.11
C GLN A 123 6.87 -5.03 -1.14
N SER A 124 7.83 -4.74 -0.26
CA SER A 124 9.04 -5.57 -0.12
C SER A 124 8.69 -7.00 0.32
N GLY A 125 7.69 -7.14 1.21
CA GLY A 125 7.14 -8.45 1.61
C GLY A 125 6.49 -9.19 0.44
N SER A 126 5.62 -8.51 -0.32
CA SER A 126 4.94 -9.04 -1.50
C SER A 126 5.94 -9.46 -2.61
N ALA A 127 6.95 -8.64 -2.86
CA ALA A 127 8.01 -8.98 -3.82
C ALA A 127 8.78 -10.24 -3.37
N PHE A 128 9.05 -10.36 -2.07
CA PHE A 128 9.74 -11.54 -1.53
C PHE A 128 8.89 -12.81 -1.61
N THR A 129 7.59 -12.75 -1.30
CA THR A 129 6.68 -13.92 -1.42
C THR A 129 6.57 -14.40 -2.86
N ARG A 130 6.50 -13.48 -3.84
CA ARG A 130 6.49 -13.82 -5.26
C ARG A 130 7.83 -14.40 -5.73
N LEU A 131 8.96 -13.85 -5.30
CA LEU A 131 10.28 -14.42 -5.59
C LEU A 131 10.40 -15.88 -5.10
N LEU A 132 9.92 -16.16 -3.89
CA LEU A 132 9.90 -17.53 -3.36
C LEU A 132 8.93 -18.43 -4.15
N SER A 133 7.73 -17.93 -4.46
CA SER A 133 6.73 -18.67 -5.25
C SER A 133 7.27 -19.02 -6.63
N THR A 134 7.84 -18.06 -7.38
CA THR A 134 8.46 -18.30 -8.68
C THR A 134 9.60 -19.31 -8.58
N GLY A 135 10.46 -19.18 -7.58
CA GLY A 135 11.61 -20.07 -7.37
C GLY A 135 11.23 -21.52 -7.03
N PHE A 136 10.19 -21.74 -6.20
CA PHE A 136 9.80 -23.08 -5.76
C PHE A 136 8.76 -23.76 -6.67
N THR A 137 7.92 -22.98 -7.35
CA THR A 137 6.75 -23.50 -8.11
C THR A 137 6.87 -23.26 -9.61
N ALA A 138 8.03 -22.78 -10.09
CA ALA A 138 8.23 -22.33 -11.47
C ALA A 138 7.15 -21.33 -11.95
N GLY A 139 6.63 -20.51 -11.03
CA GLY A 139 5.61 -19.49 -11.31
C GLY A 139 4.15 -19.96 -11.19
N THR A 140 3.89 -21.26 -11.00
CA THR A 140 2.51 -21.78 -10.90
C THR A 140 1.77 -21.36 -9.62
N GLY A 141 2.50 -20.97 -8.56
CA GLY A 141 1.96 -20.44 -7.31
C GLY A 141 1.64 -18.94 -7.35
N ASN A 142 2.12 -18.20 -8.36
CA ASN A 142 1.97 -16.74 -8.42
C ASN A 142 0.50 -16.28 -8.48
N PRO A 143 -0.41 -16.96 -9.21
CA PRO A 143 -1.82 -16.58 -9.20
C PRO A 143 -2.46 -16.65 -7.82
N VAL A 144 -2.08 -17.62 -6.98
CA VAL A 144 -2.62 -17.77 -5.62
C VAL A 144 -2.14 -16.64 -4.71
N VAL A 145 -0.84 -16.33 -4.75
CA VAL A 145 -0.24 -15.20 -4.02
C VAL A 145 -0.87 -13.88 -4.46
N SER A 146 -0.98 -13.68 -5.77
CA SER A 146 -1.54 -12.48 -6.37
C SER A 146 -3.02 -12.25 -6.05
N THR A 147 -3.80 -13.33 -5.96
CA THR A 147 -5.19 -13.29 -5.51
C THR A 147 -5.27 -12.88 -4.05
N GLY A 148 -4.42 -13.47 -3.19
CA GLY A 148 -4.33 -13.11 -1.77
C GLY A 148 -3.98 -11.63 -1.56
N GLU A 149 -3.03 -11.10 -2.33
CA GLU A 149 -2.66 -9.68 -2.31
C GLU A 149 -3.81 -8.79 -2.79
N GLY A 150 -4.58 -9.21 -3.81
CA GLY A 150 -5.77 -8.49 -4.25
C GLY A 150 -6.86 -8.41 -3.19
N VAL A 151 -7.11 -9.53 -2.49
CA VAL A 151 -8.05 -9.58 -1.36
C VAL A 151 -7.55 -8.74 -0.19
N ALA A 152 -6.26 -8.81 0.15
CA ALA A 152 -5.68 -8.00 1.22
C ALA A 152 -5.76 -6.51 0.90
N ALA A 153 -5.38 -6.09 -0.32
CA ALA A 153 -5.46 -4.69 -0.75
C ALA A 153 -6.89 -4.16 -0.67
N THR A 154 -7.86 -4.91 -1.20
CA THR A 154 -9.26 -4.51 -1.19
C THR A 154 -9.81 -4.47 0.24
N GLY A 155 -9.59 -5.54 1.00
CA GLY A 155 -10.08 -5.70 2.37
C GLY A 155 -9.53 -4.62 3.31
N PHE A 156 -8.21 -4.44 3.38
CA PHE A 156 -7.61 -3.43 4.25
C PHE A 156 -7.95 -2.01 3.81
N SER A 157 -8.04 -1.72 2.51
CA SER A 157 -8.46 -0.39 2.03
C SER A 157 -9.89 -0.06 2.45
N VAL A 158 -10.83 -0.98 2.23
CA VAL A 158 -12.23 -0.79 2.61
C VAL A 158 -12.38 -0.72 4.12
N MET A 159 -11.74 -1.61 4.87
CA MET A 159 -11.80 -1.61 6.33
C MET A 159 -11.17 -0.36 6.95
N SER A 160 -10.18 0.25 6.28
CA SER A 160 -9.54 1.49 6.73
C SER A 160 -10.49 2.68 6.69
N LEU A 161 -11.50 2.68 5.80
CA LEU A 161 -12.52 3.74 5.75
C LEU A 161 -13.45 3.70 6.97
N PHE A 162 -13.76 2.51 7.49
CA PHE A 162 -14.72 2.35 8.60
C PHE A 162 -14.04 2.19 9.97
N THR A 163 -12.88 1.54 9.99
CA THR A 163 -12.16 1.16 11.22
C THR A 163 -10.65 1.47 11.12
N PRO A 164 -10.27 2.73 10.86
CA PRO A 164 -8.89 3.11 10.52
C PRO A 164 -7.88 2.72 11.60
N ILE A 165 -8.21 2.93 12.87
CA ILE A 165 -7.33 2.61 14.00
C ILE A 165 -7.02 1.11 14.08
N LEU A 166 -8.05 0.26 13.93
CA LEU A 166 -7.89 -1.19 13.98
C LEU A 166 -6.98 -1.66 12.83
N VAL A 167 -7.22 -1.17 11.61
CA VAL A 167 -6.44 -1.55 10.43
C VAL A 167 -4.99 -1.06 10.54
N ALA A 168 -4.77 0.17 10.99
CA ALA A 168 -3.42 0.69 11.23
C ALA A 168 -2.66 -0.18 12.23
N VAL A 169 -3.29 -0.59 13.34
CA VAL A 169 -2.66 -1.48 14.32
C VAL A 169 -2.29 -2.83 13.70
N LEU A 170 -3.22 -3.45 12.95
CA LEU A 170 -2.96 -4.74 12.29
C LEU A 170 -1.80 -4.65 11.29
N LEU A 171 -1.75 -3.59 10.49
CA LEU A 171 -0.72 -3.39 9.48
C LEU A 171 0.63 -3.02 10.11
N VAL A 172 0.64 -2.26 11.21
CA VAL A 172 1.86 -2.00 11.99
C VAL A 172 2.40 -3.29 12.59
N ILE A 173 1.54 -4.15 13.15
CA ILE A 173 1.96 -5.47 13.66
C ILE A 173 2.57 -6.30 12.53
N LEU A 174 1.89 -6.37 11.37
CA LEU A 174 2.39 -7.08 10.19
C LEU A 174 3.76 -6.53 9.75
N MET A 175 3.91 -5.21 9.70
CA MET A 175 5.15 -4.54 9.35
C MET A 175 6.29 -4.91 10.32
N ILE A 176 6.04 -4.86 11.62
CA ILE A 176 7.02 -5.26 12.66
C ILE A 176 7.43 -6.72 12.48
N LEU A 177 6.49 -7.61 12.19
CA LEU A 177 6.78 -9.04 11.96
C LEU A 177 7.67 -9.24 10.72
N LEU A 178 7.37 -8.55 9.62
CA LEU A 178 8.17 -8.59 8.39
C LEU A 178 9.60 -8.07 8.63
N LEU A 179 9.74 -6.91 9.29
CA LEU A 179 11.04 -6.32 9.62
C LEU A 179 11.85 -7.21 10.56
N ARG A 180 11.22 -7.78 11.59
CA ARG A 180 11.88 -8.70 12.53
C ARG A 180 12.35 -9.98 11.83
N PHE A 181 11.55 -10.50 10.91
CA PHE A 181 11.92 -11.67 10.10
C PHE A 181 13.12 -11.37 9.20
N ALA A 182 13.10 -10.23 8.50
CA ALA A 182 14.20 -9.77 7.65
C ALA A 182 15.49 -9.56 8.45
N TYR A 183 15.42 -8.86 9.59
CA TYR A 183 16.57 -8.61 10.47
C TYR A 183 17.19 -9.93 10.96
N ARG A 184 16.38 -10.87 11.45
CA ARG A 184 16.86 -12.19 11.89
C ARG A 184 17.56 -12.97 10.78
N ARG A 185 17.09 -12.87 9.54
CA ARG A 185 17.71 -13.53 8.38
C ARG A 185 19.05 -12.90 8.02
N MET A 186 19.16 -11.56 8.05
CA MET A 186 20.41 -10.86 7.75
C MET A 186 21.49 -11.14 8.79
N VAL A 187 21.16 -11.09 10.08
CA VAL A 187 22.12 -11.39 11.17
C VAL A 187 22.65 -12.83 11.06
N LYS A 188 21.76 -13.82 10.85
CA LYS A 188 22.17 -15.22 10.68
C LYS A 188 23.02 -15.49 9.43
N ARG A 189 22.89 -14.69 8.37
CA ARG A 189 23.75 -14.80 7.18
C ARG A 189 25.16 -14.26 7.48
N ARG A 190 25.23 -13.14 8.18
CA ARG A 190 26.49 -12.49 8.57
C ARG A 190 27.33 -13.36 9.51
N GLU A 191 26.69 -14.09 10.42
CA GLU A 191 27.36 -15.08 11.28
C GLU A 191 27.94 -16.26 10.49
N LYS A 192 27.28 -16.70 9.41
CA LYS A 192 27.78 -17.78 8.54
C LYS A 192 28.90 -17.37 7.59
N GLU A 193 29.03 -16.09 7.30
CA GLU A 193 30.14 -15.55 6.47
C GLU A 193 31.42 -15.32 7.29
N LEU A 194 31.33 -15.33 8.62
CA LEU A 194 32.43 -15.12 9.58
C LEU A 194 32.99 -16.44 10.17
N THR A 195 32.41 -17.59 9.81
CA THR A 195 32.85 -18.94 10.19
C THR A 195 33.24 -19.75 8.96
#